data_AF-A0A7M1B8D3-F1
#
_entry.id   AF-A0A7M1B8D3-F1
#
_cell.length_a   1.000
_cell.length_b   1.000
_cell.length_c   1.000
_cell.angle_alpha   90.00
_cell.angle_beta   90.00
_cell.angle_gamma   90.00
#
_symmetry.space_group_name_H-M   'P 1'
#
loop_
_entity.id
_entity.type
_entity.pdbx_description
1 polymer ?
#
loop_
_entity_poly.entity_id
_entity_poly.type
_entity_poly.pdbx_seq_one_letter_code
_entity_poly.pdbx_strand_id
1 'polypeptide(L)' 'METNLVIEGLKFMILGMGTVFVFLIVMIVCMNIMSSVINKFFPEPQPGAGASGTGAQSDKKKIVAAITAAIAHHRQG' A
#
# COMPACT_ATOMS: atom_id res chain seq x y z
N MET A 1 27.61 10.12 45.81
CA MET A 1 26.15 10.08 46.05
C MET A 1 25.36 10.49 44.80
N GLU A 2 25.81 11.48 44.01
CA GLU A 2 25.03 12.03 42.87
C GLU A 2 24.98 11.16 41.61
N THR A 3 26.00 10.34 41.35
CA THR A 3 26.06 9.46 40.17
C THR A 3 24.90 8.47 40.12
N ASN A 4 24.37 8.06 41.28
CA ASN A 4 23.21 7.18 41.34
C ASN A 4 21.95 7.81 40.72
N LEU A 5 21.69 9.09 40.97
CA LEU A 5 20.47 9.74 40.46
C LEU A 5 20.53 9.92 38.93
N VAL A 6 21.71 10.23 38.39
CA VAL A 6 21.89 10.34 36.93
C VAL A 6 21.71 8.97 36.26
N ILE A 7 22.27 7.92 36.84
CA ILE A 7 22.13 6.54 36.34
C ILE A 7 20.67 6.07 36.45
N GLU A 8 19.98 6.43 37.52
CA GLU A 8 18.58 6.10 37.76
C GLU A 8 17.65 6.87 36.80
N GLY A 9 17.92 8.15 36.55
CA GLY A 9 17.24 8.94 35.51
C GLY A 9 17.44 8.35 34.10
N LEU A 10 18.65 7.88 33.78
CA LEU A 10 18.91 7.20 32.51
C LEU A 10 18.13 5.89 32.37
N LYS A 11 18.01 5.10 33.46
CA LYS A 11 17.17 3.90 33.48
C LYS A 11 15.71 4.23 33.18
N PHE A 12 15.17 5.29 33.78
CA PHE A 12 13.79 5.72 33.50
C PHE A 12 13.60 6.24 32.08
N MET A 13 14.59 6.93 31.50
CA MET A 13 14.55 7.37 30.11
C MET A 13 14.48 6.18 29.15
N ILE A 14 15.33 5.17 29.36
CA ILE A 14 15.35 3.94 28.56
C ILE A 14 14.03 3.17 28.74
N LEU A 15 13.52 3.06 29.97
CA LEU A 15 12.26 2.41 30.26
C LEU A 15 11.07 3.12 29.58
N GLY A 16 11.02 4.45 29.65
CA GLY A 16 9.98 5.27 29.05
C GLY A 16 10.00 5.19 27.53
N MET A 17 11.15 5.43 26.90
CA MET A 17 11.28 5.30 25.44
C MET A 17 11.04 3.87 24.96
N GLY A 18 11.53 2.86 25.69
CA GLY A 18 11.33 1.45 25.35
C GLY A 18 9.85 1.07 25.38
N THR A 19 9.11 1.51 26.41
CA THR A 19 7.67 1.22 26.52
C THR A 19 6.89 1.85 25.38
N VAL A 20 7.18 3.12 25.05
CA VAL A 20 6.53 3.81 23.92
C VAL A 20 6.86 3.11 22.60
N PHE A 21 8.12 2.71 22.40
CA PHE A 21 8.55 2.01 21.19
C PHE A 21 7.81 0.66 21.02
N VAL A 22 7.70 -0.13 22.09
CA VAL A 22 6.93 -1.38 22.09
C VAL A 22 5.45 -1.12 21.78
N PHE A 23 4.86 -0.08 22.39
CA PHE A 23 3.47 0.30 22.12
C PHE A 23 3.25 0.64 20.65
N LEU A 24 4.15 1.41 20.03
CA LEU A 24 4.08 1.74 18.60
C LEU A 24 4.22 0.49 17.72
N ILE A 25 5.11 -0.44 18.06
CA ILE A 25 5.23 -1.73 17.34
C ILE A 25 3.90 -2.48 17.38
N VAL A 26 3.28 -2.59 18.56
CA VAL A 26 1.98 -3.26 18.72
C VAL A 26 0.92 -2.57 17.87
N MET A 27 0.88 -1.23 17.89
CA MET A 27 -0.04 -0.45 17.06
C MET A 27 0.16 -0.72 15.56
N ILE A 28 1.40 -0.76 15.08
CA ILE A 28 1.72 -1.08 13.69
C ILE A 28 1.26 -2.51 13.34
N VAL A 29 1.51 -3.48 14.22
CA VAL A 29 1.06 -4.87 14.00
C VAL A 29 -0.47 -4.93 13.90
N CYS A 30 -1.20 -4.27 14.80
CA CYS A 30 -2.66 -4.19 14.72
C CYS A 30 -3.13 -3.57 13.39
N MET A 31 -2.48 -2.51 12.93
CA MET A 31 -2.81 -1.87 11.66
C MET A 31 -2.54 -2.79 10.46
N ASN A 32 -1.46 -3.58 10.51
CA ASN A 32 -1.15 -4.59 9.49
C ASN A 32 -2.17 -5.74 9.50
N ILE A 33 -2.58 -6.22 10.68
CA ILE A 33 -3.64 -7.23 10.80
C ILE A 33 -4.93 -6.69 10.17
N MET A 34 -5.32 -5.46 10.52
CA MET A 34 -6.50 -4.82 9.94
C MET A 34 -6.39 -4.71 8.42
N SER A 35 -5.24 -4.27 7.89
CA SER A 35 -4.99 -4.21 6.44
C SER A 35 -5.08 -5.59 5.77
N SER A 36 -4.52 -6.63 6.38
CA SER A 36 -4.58 -8.00 5.86
C SER A 36 -6.00 -8.58 5.89
N VAL A 37 -6.76 -8.30 6.95
CA VAL A 37 -8.16 -8.72 7.08
C VAL A 37 -9.00 -8.02 6.01
N ILE A 38 -8.85 -6.71 5.84
CA ILE A 38 -9.57 -5.94 4.81
C ILE A 38 -9.24 -6.49 3.42
N ASN A 39 -7.96 -6.64 3.05
CA ASN A 39 -7.57 -7.18 1.74
C ASN A 39 -8.06 -8.62 1.48
N LYS A 40 -8.20 -9.43 2.54
CA LYS A 40 -8.65 -10.83 2.41
C LYS A 40 -10.16 -10.96 2.32
N PHE A 41 -10.92 -10.21 3.12
CA PHE A 41 -12.37 -10.33 3.22
C PHE A 41 -13.13 -9.33 2.32
N PHE A 42 -12.53 -8.18 2.03
CA PHE A 42 -13.01 -7.18 1.09
C PHE A 42 -11.91 -6.84 0.09
N PRO A 43 -11.57 -7.78 -0.82
CA PRO A 43 -10.66 -7.46 -1.91
C PRO A 43 -11.28 -6.32 -2.72
N GLU A 44 -10.71 -5.12 -2.61
CA GLU A 44 -11.05 -4.05 -3.51
C GLU A 44 -10.70 -4.51 -4.93
N PRO A 45 -11.60 -4.37 -5.92
CA PRO A 45 -11.26 -4.57 -7.31
C PRO A 45 -10.25 -3.49 -7.70
N GLN A 46 -8.97 -3.80 -7.52
CA GLN A 46 -7.90 -2.96 -7.99
C GLN A 46 -8.08 -2.81 -9.51
N PRO A 47 -8.17 -1.58 -10.07
CA PRO A 47 -8.11 -1.39 -11.51
C PRO A 47 -6.81 -2.05 -11.99
N GLY A 48 -6.95 -3.15 -12.74
CA GLY A 48 -5.98 -4.24 -12.73
C GLY A 48 -4.54 -3.86 -12.96
N ALA A 49 -3.70 -4.06 -11.95
CA ALA A 49 -2.29 -4.37 -12.13
C ALA A 49 -2.12 -5.91 -12.18
N GLY A 50 -2.73 -6.55 -13.18
CA GLY A 50 -2.72 -8.02 -13.23
C GLY A 50 -3.41 -8.70 -14.42
N ALA A 51 -3.71 -7.99 -15.51
CA ALA A 51 -4.05 -8.62 -16.79
C ALA A 51 -2.80 -8.79 -17.69
N SER A 52 -1.64 -9.03 -17.09
CA SER A 52 -0.42 -9.39 -17.81
C SER A 52 -0.50 -10.87 -18.18
N GLY A 53 -1.17 -11.18 -19.30
CA GLY A 53 -1.10 -12.51 -19.89
C GLY A 53 -1.92 -12.65 -21.17
N THR A 54 -3.16 -12.16 -21.17
CA THR A 54 -4.08 -12.40 -22.30
C THR A 54 -4.93 -11.17 -22.67
N GLY A 55 -5.10 -10.20 -21.76
CA GLY A 55 -5.86 -8.96 -22.00
C GLY A 55 -5.14 -7.96 -22.91
N ALA A 56 -3.82 -7.83 -22.74
CA ALA A 56 -3.02 -6.82 -23.45
C ALA A 56 -3.13 -6.89 -24.99
N GLN A 57 -3.20 -8.09 -25.57
CA GLN A 57 -3.38 -8.25 -27.02
C GLN A 57 -4.79 -7.84 -27.48
N SER A 58 -5.81 -8.11 -26.66
CA SER A 58 -7.19 -7.69 -26.90
C SER A 58 -7.35 -6.17 -26.81
N ASP A 59 -6.63 -5.51 -25.89
CA ASP A 59 -6.69 -4.06 -25.71
C ASP A 59 -5.95 -3.33 -26.83
N LYS A 60 -4.80 -3.86 -27.28
CA LYS A 60 -4.13 -3.37 -28.49
C LYS A 60 -5.05 -3.45 -29.72
N LYS A 61 -5.79 -4.55 -29.89
CA LYS A 61 -6.76 -4.72 -30.99
C LYS A 61 -7.92 -3.71 -30.88
N LYS A 62 -8.43 -3.45 -29.68
CA LYS A 62 -9.48 -2.43 -29.44
C LYS A 62 -8.97 -1.02 -29.76
N ILE A 63 -7.74 -0.68 -29.35
CA ILE A 63 -7.12 0.62 -29.62
C ILE A 63 -6.94 0.82 -31.13
N VAL A 64 -6.42 -0.18 -31.84
CA VAL A 64 -6.25 -0.11 -33.31
C VAL A 64 -7.59 0.03 -34.04
N ALA A 65 -8.63 -0.68 -33.57
CA ALA A 65 -9.99 -0.55 -34.13
C ALA A 65 -10.57 0.86 -33.92
N ALA A 66 -10.38 1.44 -32.74
CA ALA A 66 -10.84 2.80 -32.43
C ALA A 66 -10.14 3.86 -33.29
N ILE A 67 -8.82 3.74 -33.47
CA ILE A 67 -8.04 4.65 -34.33
C ILE A 67 -8.49 4.52 -35.79
N THR A 68 -8.69 3.29 -36.28
CA THR A 68 -9.15 3.05 -37.66
C THR A 68 -10.54 3.62 -37.90
N ALA A 69 -11.45 3.47 -36.93
CA ALA A 69 -12.79 4.05 -37.01
C ALA A 69 -12.75 5.59 -37.02
N ALA A 70 -11.89 6.21 -36.21
CA ALA A 70 -11.71 7.66 -36.19
C ALA A 70 -11.17 8.19 -37.53
N ILE A 71 -10.20 7.50 -38.13
CA ILE A 71 -9.65 7.89 -39.45
C ILE A 71 -10.68 7.70 -40.55
N ALA A 72 -11.43 6.59 -40.53
CA ALA A 72 -12.51 6.35 -41.50
C ALA A 72 -13.60 7.43 -41.41
N HIS A 73 -13.99 7.80 -40.19
CA HIS A 73 -14.97 8.85 -39.94
C HIS A 73 -14.47 10.23 -40.37
N HIS A 74 -13.19 10.55 -40.17
CA HIS A 74 -12.59 11.80 -40.66
C HIS A 74 -12.55 11.85 -42.20
N ARG A 75 -12.36 10.73 -42.89
CA ARG A 75 -12.29 10.71 -44.37
C ARG A 75 -13.66 10.68 -45.06
N GLN A 76 -14.73 10.40 -44.31
CA GLN A 76 -16.10 10.36 -44.81
C GLN A 76 -16.88 11.67 -44.56
N GLY A 77 -16.30 12.61 -43.80
CA GLY A 77 -16.74 14.00 -43.70
C GLY A 77 -15.87 14.92 -44.55
#